data_AF-A0A218PL01-F1
#
_entry.id   AF-A0A218PL01-F1
#
_cell.length_a   1.000
_cell.length_b   1.000
_cell.length_c   1.000
_cell.angle_alpha   90.00
_cell.angle_beta   90.00
_cell.angle_gamma   90.00
#
_symmetry.space_group_name_H-M   'P 1'
#
loop_
_entity.id
_entity.type
_entity.pdbx_description
1 polymer ?
#
loop_
_entity_poly.entity_id
_entity_poly.type
_entity_poly.pdbx_seq_one_letter_code
_entity_poly.pdbx_strand_id
1 'polypeptide(L)'
;MSIPAHASTNFQTLLRAAADGSFALMECLDAETGTPRYVICAVGRDNGDYVFTPFGHLADGNPYDAYLPPNPDNPDGFIHPDC
;
A
#
# COMPACT_ATOMS: atom_id res chain seq x y z
N MET A 1 13.33 4.85 13.09
CA MET A 1 13.41 5.41 11.70
C MET A 1 12.20 6.27 11.29
N SER A 2 12.40 7.30 10.45
CA SER A 2 11.33 8.13 9.88
C SER A 2 10.88 7.59 8.51
N ILE A 3 9.57 7.59 8.25
CA ILE A 3 8.98 7.16 6.98
C ILE A 3 9.50 8.09 5.86
N PRO A 4 9.99 7.56 4.71
CA PRO A 4 10.43 8.39 3.59
C PRO A 4 9.35 9.37 3.10
N ALA A 5 9.77 10.54 2.63
CA ALA A 5 8.86 11.59 2.18
C ALA A 5 7.92 11.12 1.06
N HIS A 6 8.42 10.33 0.10
CA HIS A 6 7.60 9.79 -0.99
C HIS A 6 6.48 8.87 -0.46
N ALA A 7 6.77 8.03 0.54
CA ALA A 7 5.79 7.14 1.14
C ALA A 7 4.71 7.93 1.89
N SER A 8 5.11 8.98 2.61
CA SER A 8 4.17 9.88 3.30
C SER A 8 3.25 10.63 2.32
N THR A 9 3.80 11.16 1.23
CA THR A 9 3.03 11.85 0.19
C THR A 9 2.04 10.92 -0.52
N ASN A 10 2.46 9.69 -0.81
CA ASN A 10 1.60 8.66 -1.40
C ASN A 10 0.45 8.32 -0.45
N PHE A 11 0.74 8.14 0.83
CA PHE A 11 -0.29 7.88 1.84
C PHE A 11 -1.29 9.03 1.97
N GLN A 12 -0.85 10.28 1.92
CA GLN A 12 -1.76 11.44 1.92
C GLN A 12 -2.66 11.49 0.69
N THR A 13 -2.13 11.14 -0.49
CA THR A 13 -2.93 11.02 -1.71
C THR A 13 -3.98 9.93 -1.57
N LEU A 14 -3.59 8.80 -0.99
CA LEU A 14 -4.47 7.67 -0.71
C LEU A 14 -5.59 8.07 0.28
N LEU A 15 -5.29 8.83 1.34
CA LEU A 15 -6.33 9.33 2.25
C LEU A 15 -7.35 10.25 1.56
N ARG A 16 -6.89 11.13 0.65
CA ARG A 16 -7.78 12.02 -0.10
C ARG A 16 -8.71 11.25 -1.03
N ALA A 17 -8.16 10.33 -1.82
CA ALA A 17 -8.95 9.48 -2.68
C ALA A 17 -9.98 8.65 -1.89
N ALA A 18 -9.69 8.27 -0.65
CA ALA A 18 -10.59 7.49 0.19
C ALA A 18 -11.76 8.35 0.67
N ALA A 19 -11.46 9.57 1.10
CA ALA A 19 -12.47 10.56 1.47
C ALA A 19 -13.40 10.89 0.30
N ASP A 20 -12.85 10.92 -0.92
CA ASP A 20 -13.59 11.19 -2.15
C ASP A 20 -14.28 9.95 -2.73
N GLY A 21 -14.19 8.79 -2.08
CA GLY A 21 -14.76 7.51 -2.55
C GLY A 21 -14.14 6.99 -3.85
N SER A 22 -12.99 7.54 -4.25
CA SER A 22 -12.32 7.27 -5.52
C SER A 22 -11.24 6.20 -5.36
N PHE A 23 -11.63 5.05 -4.79
CA PHE A 23 -10.78 3.88 -4.60
C PHE A 23 -11.16 2.77 -5.57
N ALA A 24 -10.15 2.13 -6.14
CA ALA A 24 -10.30 0.89 -6.88
C ALA A 24 -9.37 -0.18 -6.32
N LEU A 25 -9.89 -1.41 -6.27
CA LEU A 25 -9.10 -2.62 -6.09
C LEU A 25 -9.01 -3.31 -7.45
N MET A 26 -7.80 -3.61 -7.89
CA MET A 26 -7.54 -4.19 -9.21
C MET A 26 -6.63 -5.39 -9.10
N GLU A 27 -6.95 -6.47 -9.81
CA GLU A 27 -6.01 -7.57 -10.01
C GLU A 27 -4.96 -7.15 -11.04
N CYS A 28 -3.69 -7.19 -10.66
CA CYS A 28 -2.55 -6.85 -11.52
C CYS A 28 -1.53 -7.97 -11.46
N LEU A 29 -0.77 -8.16 -12.53
CA LEU A 29 0.37 -9.06 -12.50
C LEU A 29 1.58 -8.31 -11.98
N ASP A 30 2.26 -8.89 -10.99
CA ASP A 30 3.59 -8.48 -10.56
C ASP A 30 4.53 -8.52 -11.78
N ALA A 31 5.11 -7.38 -12.14
CA ALA A 31 5.82 -7.23 -13.41
C ALA A 31 7.09 -8.09 -13.50
N GLU A 32 7.67 -8.47 -12.37
CA GLU A 32 8.89 -9.29 -12.31
C GLU A 32 8.55 -10.79 -12.26
N THR A 33 7.56 -11.18 -11.47
CA THR A 33 7.25 -12.59 -11.18
C THR A 33 6.07 -13.14 -11.97
N GLY A 34 5.22 -12.28 -12.53
CA GLY A 34 3.96 -12.66 -13.20
C GLY A 34 2.87 -13.15 -12.24
N THR A 35 3.04 -12.96 -10.93
CA THR A 35 2.07 -13.40 -9.92
C THR A 35 0.89 -12.43 -9.84
N PRO A 36 -0.37 -12.90 -9.83
CA PRO A 36 -1.52 -12.03 -9.57
C PRO A 36 -1.45 -11.41 -8.18
N ARG A 37 -1.63 -10.09 -8.09
CA ARG A 37 -1.71 -9.31 -6.85
C ARG A 37 -2.89 -8.36 -6.90
N TYR A 38 -3.52 -8.13 -5.75
CA TYR A 38 -4.63 -7.19 -5.63
C TYR A 38 -4.11 -5.81 -5.23
N VAL A 39 -4.06 -4.89 -6.18
CA VAL A 39 -3.47 -3.55 -6.05
C VAL A 39 -4.53 -2.52 -5.66
N ILE A 40 -4.21 -1.72 -4.64
CA ILE A 40 -4.96 -0.55 -4.21
C ILE A 40 -4.56 0.62 -5.11
N CYS A 41 -5.56 1.19 -5.79
CA CYS A 41 -5.38 2.32 -6.69
C CYS A 41 -6.24 3.51 -6.25
N ALA A 42 -5.67 4.72 -6.27
CA ALA A 42 -6.53 5.91 -6.35
C ALA A 42 -7.00 6.08 -7.79
N VAL A 43 -8.27 6.45 -7.91
CA VAL A 43 -8.90 6.77 -9.18
C VAL A 43 -8.91 8.29 -9.33
N GLY A 44 -8.20 8.78 -10.33
CA GLY A 44 -8.24 10.17 -10.76
C GLY A 44 -8.95 10.31 -12.10
N ARG A 45 -9.08 11.56 -12.54
CA ARG A 45 -9.44 11.88 -13.93
C ARG A 45 -8.37 12.79 -14.52
N ASP A 46 -7.91 12.45 -15.71
CA ASP A 46 -7.05 13.31 -16.53
C ASP A 46 -7.66 13.43 -17.92
N ASN A 47 -7.93 14.65 -18.37
CA ASN A 47 -8.57 14.95 -19.66
C ASN A 47 -9.87 14.16 -19.97
N GLY A 48 -10.60 13.73 -18.94
CA GLY A 48 -11.83 12.96 -19.06
C GLY A 48 -11.64 11.44 -18.98
N ASP A 49 -10.41 10.96 -19.04
CA ASP A 49 -10.06 9.56 -18.87
C ASP A 49 -9.82 9.22 -17.39
N TYR A 50 -10.16 7.99 -17.01
CA TYR A 50 -9.85 7.49 -15.67
C TYR A 50 -8.37 7.12 -15.60
N VAL A 51 -7.68 7.68 -14.61
CA VAL A 51 -6.29 7.35 -14.30
C VAL A 51 -6.26 6.56 -13.01
N PHE A 52 -5.60 5.40 -13.04
CA PHE A 52 -5.42 4.55 -11.88
C PHE A 52 -3.97 4.66 -11.41
N THR A 53 -3.78 5.19 -10.21
CA THR A 53 -2.45 5.31 -9.60
C THR A 53 -2.28 4.20 -8.57
N PRO A 54 -1.44 3.17 -8.84
CA PRO A 54 -1.21 2.08 -7.90
C PRO A 54 -0.31 2.52 -6.74
N PHE A 55 -0.72 2.25 -5.51
CA PHE A 55 0.05 2.59 -4.30
C PHE A 55 0.68 1.40 -3.60
N GLY A 56 0.09 0.22 -3.76
CA GLY A 56 0.56 -1.00 -3.14
C GLY A 56 -0.44 -2.13 -3.35
N HIS A 57 -0.03 -3.35 -3.04
CA HIS A 57 -0.92 -4.51 -3.07
C HIS A 57 -1.33 -4.92 -1.66
N LEU A 58 -2.46 -5.61 -1.57
CA LEU A 58 -2.86 -6.28 -0.35
C LEU A 58 -1.87 -7.40 -0.03
N ALA A 59 -1.74 -7.73 1.26
CA ALA A 59 -1.01 -8.91 1.68
C ALA A 59 -1.64 -10.15 1.03
N ASP A 60 -0.79 -11.05 0.55
CA ASP A 60 -1.26 -12.34 0.07
C ASP A 60 -1.64 -13.19 1.30
N GLY A 61 -2.93 -13.22 1.64
CA GLY A 61 -3.44 -13.92 2.82
C GLY A 61 -3.48 -13.06 4.08
N ASN A 62 -2.98 -13.60 5.20
CA ASN A 62 -3.05 -12.96 6.51
C ASN A 62 -1.91 -11.93 6.67
N PRO A 63 -2.20 -10.61 6.85
CA PRO A 63 -1.17 -9.59 7.00
C PRO A 63 -0.25 -9.79 8.20
N TYR A 64 -0.74 -10.42 9.27
CA TYR A 64 0.05 -10.69 10.48
C TYR A 64 1.15 -11.73 10.27
N ASP A 65 1.01 -12.58 9.25
CA ASP A 65 2.05 -13.54 8.86
C ASP A 65 3.06 -12.91 7.88
N ALA A 66 2.66 -11.83 7.19
CA ALA A 66 3.46 -11.16 6.17
C ALA A 66 4.33 -10.02 6.72
N TYR A 67 3.90 -9.34 7.79
CA TYR A 67 4.55 -8.13 8.29
C TYR A 67 4.80 -8.16 9.79
N LEU A 68 6.00 -7.76 10.19
CA LEU A 68 6.35 -7.54 11.59
C LEU A 68 6.06 -6.08 11.98
N PRO A 69 5.33 -5.83 13.07
CA PRO A 69 5.04 -4.47 13.49
C PRO A 69 6.30 -3.81 14.08
N PRO A 70 6.41 -2.46 14.06
CA PRO A 70 7.51 -1.76 14.69
C PRO A 70 7.55 -2.03 16.21
N ASN A 71 8.75 -2.13 16.79
CA ASN A 71 8.93 -2.35 18.22
C ASN A 71 8.71 -1.04 19.00
N PRO A 72 7.74 -0.97 19.94
CA PRO A 72 7.48 0.26 20.70
C PRO A 72 8.65 0.68 21.60
N ASP A 73 9.49 -0.26 22.03
CA ASP A 73 10.63 -0.02 22.93
C ASP A 73 11.96 0.14 22.18
N ASN A 74 11.99 -0.16 20.88
CA ASN A 74 13.16 0.01 20.02
C ASN A 74 12.76 0.71 18.70
N PRO A 75 13.07 2.01 18.53
CA PRO A 75 12.62 2.79 17.37
C PRO A 75 13.21 2.35 16.02
N ASP A 76 14.21 1.46 16.04
CA ASP A 76 14.81 0.86 14.84
C ASP A 76 14.58 -0.67 14.78
N GLY A 77 13.80 -1.22 15.71
CA GLY A 77 13.46 -2.63 15.78
C GLY A 77 12.04 -2.95 15.31
N PHE A 78 11.81 -4.24 15.03
CA PHE A 78 10.48 -4.80 14.77
C PHE A 78 10.19 -5.89 15.81
N ILE A 79 8.92 -6.12 16.11
CA ILE A 79 8.49 -7.20 16.99
C ILE A 79 8.51 -8.49 16.17
N HIS A 80 9.37 -9.42 16.58
CA HIS A 80 9.31 -10.79 16.09
C HIS A 80 8.40 -11.58 17.03
N PRO A 81 7.36 -12.29 16.54
CA PRO A 81 6.64 -13.24 17.36
C PRO A 81 7.60 -14.37 17.74
N ASP A 82 8.12 -14.29 18.96
CA ASP A 82 8.89 -15.25 19.75
C ASP A 82 9.94 -16.13 19.03
N CYS A 83 11.20 -15.95 19.43
CA CYS A 83 12.09 -17.09 19.66
C CYS A 83 11.57 -17.90 20.87
#